data_AF-A0A8T4DIV9-F1
#
_entry.id   AF-A0A8T4DIV9-F1
#
_cell.length_a   1.000
_cell.length_b   1.000
_cell.length_c   1.000
_cell.angle_alpha   90.00
_cell.angle_beta   90.00
_cell.angle_gamma   90.00
#
_symmetry.space_group_name_H-M   'P 1'
#
loop_
_entity.id
_entity.type
_entity.pdbx_description
1 polymer ?
#
loop_
_entity_poly.entity_id
_entity_poly.type
_entity_poly.pdbx_seq_one_letter_code
_entity_poly.pdbx_strand_id
1 'polypeptide(L)'
;FLRRCIEQKGNVHPFVMTLGRDTDGALYGMDDVLSQYILDMLYNLMLVKMERRLRADIKEEFEYDNCSKLSPGSLEYWPLSQQRQLFELLSDGVSAIDVSLDDKCIMHPTKSLSGIIFQTRIPFSSCIFCSMRDCPGREQPYQIEKMEYYLARI
;
A
#
# COMPACT_ATOMS: atom_id res chain seq x y z
N PHE A 1 10.43 9.11 -7.72
CA PHE A 1 10.74 8.68 -6.34
C PHE A 1 11.24 7.25 -6.30
N LEU A 2 10.48 6.30 -6.86
CA LEU A 2 10.81 4.86 -6.87
C LEU A 2 12.27 4.56 -7.28
N ARG A 3 12.72 5.09 -8.42
CA ARG A 3 14.12 4.94 -8.88
C ARG A 3 15.15 5.37 -7.83
N ARG A 4 14.99 6.57 -7.26
CA ARG A 4 15.89 7.09 -6.21
C ARG A 4 15.85 6.21 -4.96
N CYS A 5 14.68 5.70 -4.57
CA CYS A 5 14.54 4.82 -3.41
C CYS A 5 15.31 3.51 -3.63
N ILE A 6 15.18 2.91 -4.82
CA ILE A 6 15.94 1.71 -5.23
C ILE A 6 17.45 2.00 -5.19
N GLU A 7 17.90 3.11 -5.80
CA GLU A 7 19.30 3.52 -5.83
C GLU A 7 19.89 3.77 -4.42
N GLN A 8 19.10 4.31 -3.49
CA GLN A 8 19.57 4.67 -2.13
C GLN A 8 19.50 3.53 -1.12
N LYS A 9 18.49 2.65 -1.23
CA LYS A 9 18.24 1.59 -0.24
C LYS A 9 18.82 0.24 -0.65
N GLY A 10 19.09 0.02 -1.94
CA GLY A 10 19.63 -1.24 -2.48
C GLY A 10 18.61 -2.37 -2.51
N ASN A 11 17.90 -2.62 -1.41
CA ASN A 11 16.90 -3.67 -1.29
C ASN A 11 15.50 -3.07 -1.10
N VAL A 12 14.78 -2.96 -2.21
CA VAL A 12 13.39 -2.51 -2.26
C VAL A 12 12.57 -3.64 -2.88
N HIS A 13 11.42 -3.92 -2.28
CA HIS A 13 10.51 -5.01 -2.64
C HIS A 13 9.19 -4.40 -3.12
N PRO A 14 9.04 -4.17 -4.44
CA PRO A 14 7.77 -3.80 -5.06
C PRO A 14 6.71 -4.86 -4.80
N PHE A 15 5.47 -4.45 -4.56
CA PHE A 15 4.35 -5.38 -4.46
C PHE A 15 3.07 -4.80 -5.03
N VAL A 16 2.23 -5.71 -5.52
CA VAL A 16 0.80 -5.51 -5.77
C VAL A 16 0.07 -6.72 -5.16
N MET A 17 -1.03 -6.47 -4.48
CA MET A 17 -1.86 -7.49 -3.86
C MET A 17 -3.33 -7.13 -3.97
N THR A 18 -4.21 -8.12 -4.02
CA THR A 18 -5.65 -7.94 -4.16
C THR A 18 -6.42 -8.97 -3.36
N LEU A 19 -7.66 -8.65 -2.98
CA LEU A 19 -8.63 -9.63 -2.50
C LEU A 19 -9.32 -10.38 -3.65
N GLY A 20 -9.09 -9.98 -4.89
CA GLY A 20 -9.63 -10.62 -6.08
C GLY A 20 -10.87 -9.93 -6.64
N ARG A 21 -11.21 -10.27 -7.88
CA ARG A 21 -12.28 -9.61 -8.67
C ARG A 21 -13.68 -9.71 -8.08
N ASP A 22 -13.94 -10.73 -7.27
CA ASP A 22 -15.27 -10.97 -6.71
C ASP A 22 -15.65 -9.90 -5.68
N THR A 23 -14.68 -9.18 -5.09
CA THR A 23 -14.98 -8.14 -4.11
C THR A 23 -15.75 -6.97 -4.69
N ASP A 24 -15.41 -6.54 -5.91
CA ASP A 24 -16.09 -5.42 -6.55
C ASP A 24 -17.51 -5.82 -6.93
N GLY A 25 -17.68 -7.02 -7.49
CA GLY A 25 -19.01 -7.57 -7.79
C GLY A 25 -19.89 -7.69 -6.55
N ALA A 26 -19.33 -8.15 -5.43
CA ALA A 26 -20.03 -8.23 -4.16
C ALA A 26 -20.42 -6.84 -3.63
N LEU A 27 -19.52 -5.86 -3.67
CA LEU A 27 -19.81 -4.50 -3.20
C LEU A 27 -20.87 -3.81 -4.07
N TYR A 28 -20.71 -3.82 -5.39
CA TYR A 28 -21.60 -3.10 -6.30
C TYR A 28 -22.92 -3.84 -6.56
N GLY A 29 -23.00 -5.13 -6.22
CA GLY A 29 -24.23 -5.92 -6.30
C GLY A 29 -25.14 -5.85 -5.06
N MET A 30 -24.74 -5.13 -4.00
CA MET A 30 -25.57 -4.96 -2.80
C MET A 30 -26.50 -3.76 -2.93
N ASP A 31 -27.79 -3.99 -2.66
CA ASP A 31 -28.81 -2.91 -2.63
C ASP A 31 -28.79 -2.14 -1.29
N ASP A 32 -28.47 -2.81 -0.18
CA ASP A 32 -28.42 -2.17 1.13
C ASP A 32 -27.09 -1.45 1.37
N VAL A 33 -27.16 -0.12 1.42
CA VAL A 33 -26.00 0.77 1.58
C VAL A 33 -25.24 0.49 2.88
N LEU A 34 -25.96 0.15 3.98
CA LEU A 34 -25.31 -0.15 5.26
C LEU A 34 -24.48 -1.43 5.17
N SER A 35 -25.04 -2.49 4.61
CA SER A 35 -24.35 -3.76 4.42
C SER A 35 -23.20 -3.64 3.44
N GLN A 36 -23.36 -2.87 2.36
CA GLN A 36 -22.28 -2.53 1.43
C GLN A 36 -21.12 -1.83 2.15
N TYR A 37 -21.42 -0.83 2.98
CA TYR A 37 -20.42 -0.11 3.77
C TYR A 37 -19.69 -1.02 4.77
N ILE A 38 -20.42 -1.90 5.46
CA ILE A 38 -19.83 -2.86 6.40
C ILE A 38 -18.91 -3.83 5.66
N LEU A 39 -19.34 -4.35 4.51
CA LEU A 39 -18.52 -5.25 3.69
C LEU A 39 -17.24 -4.54 3.20
N ASP A 40 -17.37 -3.28 2.76
CA ASP A 40 -16.22 -2.46 2.35
C ASP A 40 -15.20 -2.31 3.47
N MET A 41 -15.68 -2.03 4.68
CA MET A 41 -14.84 -1.94 5.87
C MET A 41 -14.11 -3.27 6.16
N LEU A 42 -14.81 -4.40 6.08
CA LEU A 42 -14.21 -5.72 6.27
C LEU A 42 -13.13 -6.01 5.23
N TYR A 43 -13.37 -5.69 3.96
CA TYR A 43 -12.39 -5.81 2.89
C TYR A 43 -11.15 -4.95 3.15
N ASN A 44 -11.33 -3.70 3.57
CA ASN A 44 -10.20 -2.83 3.92
C ASN A 44 -9.39 -3.39 5.11
N LEU A 45 -10.04 -3.97 6.12
CA LEU A 45 -9.35 -4.63 7.24
C LEU A 45 -8.57 -5.89 6.80
N MET A 46 -9.13 -6.68 5.88
CA MET A 46 -8.45 -7.86 5.32
C MET A 46 -7.22 -7.46 4.51
N LEU A 47 -7.31 -6.41 3.69
CA LEU A 47 -6.16 -5.87 2.96
C LEU A 47 -5.02 -5.44 3.88
N VAL A 48 -5.33 -4.73 4.97
CA VAL A 48 -4.33 -4.34 5.97
C VAL A 48 -3.67 -5.56 6.60
N LYS A 49 -4.45 -6.60 6.94
CA LYS A 49 -3.91 -7.84 7.51
C LYS A 49 -3.02 -8.59 6.52
N MET A 50 -3.42 -8.68 5.25
CA MET A 50 -2.63 -9.33 4.21
C MET A 50 -1.31 -8.57 3.94
N GLU A 51 -1.34 -7.24 3.89
CA GLU A 51 -0.12 -6.45 3.71
C GLU A 51 0.84 -6.64 4.89
N ARG A 52 0.33 -6.62 6.13
CA ARG A 52 1.13 -6.90 7.31
C ARG A 52 1.78 -8.28 7.26
N ARG A 53 1.06 -9.29 6.76
CA ARG A 53 1.60 -10.63 6.58
C ARG A 53 2.72 -10.63 5.53
N LEU A 54 2.48 -10.07 4.35
CA LEU A 54 3.49 -9.92 3.31
C LEU A 54 4.75 -9.21 3.82
N ARG A 55 4.59 -8.12 4.57
CA ARG A 55 5.70 -7.37 5.15
C ARG A 55 6.45 -8.16 6.21
N ALA A 56 5.77 -8.99 7.00
CA ALA A 56 6.42 -9.90 7.94
C ALA A 56 7.19 -11.00 7.21
N ASP A 57 6.63 -11.57 6.15
CA ASP A 57 7.28 -12.61 5.34
C ASP A 57 8.55 -12.05 4.67
N ILE A 58 8.50 -10.85 4.08
CA ILE A 58 9.69 -10.16 3.53
C ILE A 58 10.73 -9.85 4.63
N LYS A 59 10.27 -9.44 5.83
CA LYS A 59 11.18 -9.16 6.94
C LYS A 59 11.95 -10.42 7.36
N GLU A 60 11.27 -11.55 7.43
CA GLU A 60 11.83 -12.85 7.80
C GLU A 60 12.77 -13.38 6.72
N GLU A 61 12.31 -13.45 5.47
CA GLU A 61 13.07 -14.00 4.33
C GLU A 61 14.41 -13.28 4.11
N PHE A 62 14.43 -11.95 4.30
CA PHE A 62 15.62 -11.13 4.07
C PHE A 62 16.34 -10.70 5.36
N GLU A 63 15.96 -11.28 6.51
CA GLU A 63 16.57 -11.03 7.83
C GLU A 63 16.68 -9.53 8.21
N TYR A 64 15.65 -8.74 7.87
CA TYR A 64 15.65 -7.31 8.20
C TYR A 64 15.28 -7.06 9.66
N ASP A 65 16.03 -6.20 10.35
CA ASP A 65 15.65 -5.72 11.69
C ASP A 65 14.26 -5.07 11.67
N ASN A 66 14.03 -4.17 10.70
CA ASN A 66 12.77 -3.47 10.50
C ASN A 66 12.49 -3.21 9.01
N CYS A 67 11.20 -3.17 8.68
CA CYS A 67 10.71 -2.83 7.34
C CYS A 67 9.71 -1.68 7.41
N SER A 68 9.85 -0.75 6.47
CA SER A 68 8.84 0.28 6.20
C SER A 68 8.11 -0.04 4.90
N LYS A 69 6.88 0.47 4.80
CA LYS A 69 6.09 0.44 3.57
C LYS A 69 5.78 1.85 3.12
N LEU A 70 5.83 2.06 1.81
CA LEU A 70 5.30 3.25 1.16
C LEU A 70 4.41 2.86 -0.02
N SER A 71 3.40 3.67 -0.29
CA SER A 71 2.50 3.48 -1.43
C SER A 71 2.46 4.74 -2.29
N PRO A 72 2.35 4.63 -3.63
CA PRO A 72 2.06 5.77 -4.49
C PRO A 72 0.81 6.52 -4.00
N GLY A 73 0.88 7.86 -3.99
CA GLY A 73 -0.20 8.73 -3.52
C GLY A 73 -0.21 8.98 -2.00
N SER A 74 0.58 8.24 -1.20
CA SER A 74 0.62 8.45 0.26
C SER A 74 1.49 9.63 0.70
N LEU A 75 2.32 10.16 -0.20
CA LEU A 75 3.28 11.25 0.04
C LEU A 75 3.24 12.20 -1.15
N GLU A 76 3.40 13.50 -0.90
CA GLU A 76 3.35 14.53 -1.95
C GLU A 76 4.37 14.29 -3.07
N TYR A 77 5.60 13.90 -2.71
CA TYR A 77 6.69 13.64 -3.66
C TYR A 77 6.66 12.24 -4.29
N TRP A 78 5.70 11.38 -3.92
CA TRP A 78 5.44 10.12 -4.61
C TRP A 78 3.98 10.04 -5.07
N PRO A 79 3.63 10.74 -6.16
CA PRO A 79 2.24 10.87 -6.62
C PRO A 79 1.68 9.53 -7.12
N LEU A 80 0.35 9.41 -7.11
CA LEU A 80 -0.38 8.21 -7.55
C LEU A 80 -0.03 7.80 -8.99
N SER A 81 0.26 8.77 -9.88
CA SER A 81 0.65 8.48 -11.27
C SER A 81 1.91 7.62 -11.41
N GLN A 82 2.81 7.63 -10.42
CA GLN A 82 3.99 6.75 -10.39
C GLN A 82 3.62 5.29 -10.08
N GLN A 83 2.36 4.97 -9.80
CA GLN A 83 1.88 3.58 -9.72
C GLN A 83 2.03 2.84 -11.04
N ARG A 84 1.97 3.54 -12.18
CA ARG A 84 2.23 2.93 -13.50
C ARG A 84 3.64 2.33 -13.58
N GLN A 85 4.64 3.08 -13.09
CA GLN A 85 6.03 2.62 -13.06
C GLN A 85 6.21 1.40 -12.14
N LEU A 86 5.45 1.33 -11.05
CA LEU A 86 5.44 0.16 -10.16
C LEU A 86 4.83 -1.07 -10.86
N PHE A 87 3.74 -0.88 -11.60
CA PHE A 87 3.10 -1.94 -12.39
C PHE A 87 4.00 -2.41 -13.54
N GLU A 88 4.67 -1.50 -14.23
CA GLU A 88 5.66 -1.83 -15.28
C GLU A 88 6.80 -2.68 -14.72
N LEU A 89 7.29 -2.36 -13.52
CA LEU A 89 8.36 -3.11 -12.86
C LEU A 89 7.93 -4.55 -12.51
N LEU A 90 6.68 -4.74 -12.11
CA LEU A 90 6.14 -6.04 -11.73
C LEU A 90 5.55 -6.83 -12.92
N SER A 91 5.27 -6.14 -14.02
CA SER A 91 4.77 -6.66 -15.31
C SER A 91 3.89 -7.92 -15.17
N ASP A 92 4.42 -9.08 -15.56
CA ASP A 92 3.72 -10.37 -15.63
C ASP A 92 3.09 -10.78 -14.29
N GLY A 93 3.70 -10.40 -13.16
CA GLY A 93 3.19 -10.72 -11.83
C GLY A 93 1.86 -10.06 -11.51
N VAL A 94 1.60 -8.86 -12.05
CA VAL A 94 0.34 -8.14 -11.85
C VAL A 94 -0.77 -8.75 -12.70
N SER A 95 -0.46 -9.10 -13.96
CA SER A 95 -1.41 -9.76 -14.85
C SER A 95 -1.81 -11.15 -14.32
N ALA A 96 -0.91 -11.87 -13.64
CA ALA A 96 -1.21 -13.17 -13.05
C ALA A 96 -2.23 -13.13 -11.90
N ILE A 97 -2.43 -11.97 -11.27
CA ILE A 97 -3.39 -11.78 -10.17
C ILE A 97 -4.61 -10.94 -10.59
N ASP A 98 -4.82 -10.76 -11.90
CA ASP A 98 -5.94 -10.02 -12.50
C ASP A 98 -6.09 -8.57 -12.00
N VAL A 99 -4.99 -7.91 -11.64
CA VAL A 99 -5.02 -6.49 -11.25
C VAL A 99 -4.65 -5.61 -12.44
N SER A 100 -5.38 -4.51 -12.64
CA SER A 100 -5.14 -3.54 -13.70
C SER A 100 -5.25 -2.10 -13.20
N LEU A 101 -4.75 -1.14 -13.98
CA LEU A 101 -4.90 0.29 -13.72
C LEU A 101 -5.79 0.94 -14.77
N ASP A 102 -6.71 1.80 -14.34
CA ASP A 102 -7.40 2.70 -15.25
C ASP A 102 -6.57 3.95 -15.61
N ASP A 103 -7.15 4.85 -16.42
CA ASP A 103 -6.51 6.08 -16.85
C ASP A 103 -6.14 7.02 -15.69
N LYS A 104 -6.89 6.93 -14.58
CA LYS A 104 -6.67 7.70 -13.35
C LYS A 104 -5.73 7.00 -12.37
N CYS A 105 -5.15 5.87 -12.76
CA CYS A 105 -4.28 5.03 -11.93
C CYS A 105 -5.02 4.42 -10.73
N ILE A 106 -6.33 4.21 -10.82
CA ILE A 106 -7.06 3.41 -9.83
C ILE A 106 -6.89 1.93 -10.18
N MET A 107 -6.65 1.11 -9.14
CA MET A 107 -6.53 -0.34 -9.30
C MET A 107 -7.90 -0.99 -9.42
N HIS A 108 -8.00 -1.96 -10.32
CA HIS A 108 -9.16 -2.83 -10.50
C HIS A 108 -8.67 -4.28 -10.40
N PRO A 109 -9.12 -5.06 -9.40
CA PRO A 109 -10.20 -4.77 -8.45
C PRO A 109 -9.87 -3.64 -7.47
N THR A 110 -10.89 -2.91 -7.00
CA THR A 110 -10.71 -1.76 -6.10
C THR A 110 -10.12 -2.15 -4.75
N LYS A 111 -10.34 -3.39 -4.33
CA LYS A 111 -9.74 -3.97 -3.12
C LYS A 111 -8.35 -4.53 -3.41
N SER A 112 -7.47 -3.61 -3.79
CA SER A 112 -6.07 -3.87 -4.06
C SER A 112 -5.16 -2.86 -3.36
N LEU A 113 -3.94 -3.27 -3.05
CA LEU A 113 -2.88 -2.41 -2.53
C LEU A 113 -1.62 -2.56 -3.38
N SER A 114 -0.92 -1.46 -3.56
CA SER A 114 0.40 -1.44 -4.19
C SER A 114 1.37 -0.62 -3.36
N GLY A 115 2.66 -0.89 -3.54
CA GLY A 115 3.70 -0.11 -2.91
C GLY A 115 5.06 -0.76 -2.99
N ILE A 116 5.94 -0.29 -2.11
CA ILE A 116 7.25 -0.87 -1.87
C ILE A 116 7.42 -1.15 -0.39
N ILE A 117 8.15 -2.22 -0.11
CA ILE A 117 8.65 -2.57 1.22
C ILE A 117 10.17 -2.48 1.17
N PHE A 118 10.79 -1.88 2.17
CA PHE A 118 12.24 -1.72 2.21
C PHE A 118 12.77 -1.74 3.64
N GLN A 119 14.02 -2.14 3.80
CA GLN A 119 14.69 -2.15 5.09
C GLN A 119 14.82 -0.73 5.64
N THR A 120 14.58 -0.57 6.94
CA THR A 120 14.76 0.69 7.65
C THR A 120 15.41 0.46 9.00
N ARG A 121 16.02 1.51 9.57
CA ARG A 121 16.42 1.51 10.99
C ARG A 121 15.27 1.89 11.91
N ILE A 122 14.38 2.77 11.44
CA ILE A 122 13.24 3.29 12.19
C ILE A 122 11.97 3.00 11.37
N PRO A 123 11.02 2.23 11.90
CA PRO A 123 9.76 1.95 11.23
C PRO A 123 9.03 3.23 10.84
N PHE A 124 8.63 3.30 9.58
CA PHE A 124 7.85 4.39 9.01
C PHE A 124 6.59 3.84 8.33
N SER A 125 5.47 4.53 8.55
CA SER A 125 4.22 4.39 7.82
C SER A 125 3.69 5.79 7.48
N SER A 126 3.07 5.92 6.31
CA SER A 126 2.41 7.17 5.89
C SER A 126 1.31 7.62 6.85
N CYS A 127 0.82 6.73 7.72
CA CYS A 127 -0.10 7.05 8.82
C CYS A 127 0.38 8.24 9.68
N ILE A 128 1.69 8.41 9.84
CA ILE A 128 2.30 9.50 10.61
C ILE A 128 1.90 10.87 10.04
N PHE A 129 1.72 10.99 8.72
CA PHE A 129 1.37 12.25 8.05
C PHE A 129 -0.09 12.34 7.64
N CYS A 130 -0.85 11.24 7.80
CA CYS A 130 -2.25 11.19 7.44
C CYS A 130 -3.11 11.89 8.50
N SER A 131 -3.80 12.96 8.13
CA SER A 131 -4.69 13.73 9.02
C SER A 131 -6.05 13.07 9.29
N MET A 132 -6.35 11.95 8.62
CA MET A 132 -7.61 11.19 8.80
C MET A 132 -7.68 10.57 10.20
N ARG A 133 -8.55 11.08 11.08
CA ARG A 133 -8.58 10.69 12.50
C ARG A 133 -8.99 9.24 12.72
N ASP A 134 -10.11 8.81 12.14
CA ASP A 134 -10.73 7.50 12.41
C ASP A 134 -10.48 6.48 11.28
N CYS A 135 -9.24 6.41 10.80
CA CYS A 135 -8.87 5.42 9.79
C CYS A 135 -8.78 4.02 10.43
N PRO A 136 -9.63 3.04 10.04
CA PRO A 136 -9.57 1.70 10.61
C PRO A 136 -8.26 0.96 10.29
N GLY A 137 -7.56 1.39 9.23
CA GLY A 137 -6.25 0.88 8.84
C GLY A 137 -5.06 1.60 9.48
N ARG A 138 -5.27 2.49 10.45
CA ARG A 138 -4.19 3.28 11.05
C ARG A 138 -3.21 2.39 11.81
N GLU A 139 -1.94 2.43 11.39
CA GLU A 139 -0.86 1.67 12.04
C GLU A 139 -0.02 2.52 13.00
N GLN A 140 0.05 3.83 12.76
CA GLN A 140 0.81 4.77 13.59
C GLN A 140 0.01 6.05 13.88
N PRO A 141 0.22 6.69 15.05
CA PRO A 141 -0.40 7.96 15.37
C PRO A 141 0.02 9.07 14.39
N TYR A 142 -0.87 10.02 14.14
CA TYR A 142 -0.57 11.24 13.39
C TYR A 142 0.45 12.10 14.17
N GLN A 143 1.58 12.44 13.54
CA GLN A 143 2.68 13.24 14.10
C GLN A 143 3.31 14.10 12.99
N ILE A 144 2.54 15.03 12.42
CA ILE A 144 3.01 15.88 11.31
C ILE A 144 4.23 16.72 11.68
N GLU A 145 4.35 17.09 12.96
CA GLU A 145 5.47 17.84 13.50
C GLU A 145 6.82 17.10 13.39
N LYS A 146 6.79 15.78 13.18
CA LYS A 146 7.99 14.94 12.98
C LYS A 146 8.27 14.65 11.50
N MET A 147 7.61 15.33 10.58
CA MET A 147 7.74 15.03 9.15
C MET A 147 9.19 15.07 8.68
N GLU A 148 9.92 16.15 8.94
CA GLU A 148 11.33 16.26 8.54
C GLU A 148 12.21 15.16 9.15
N TYR A 149 11.94 14.77 10.41
CA TYR A 149 12.66 13.69 11.09
C TYR A 149 12.53 12.37 10.33
N TYR A 150 11.32 12.00 9.91
CA TYR A 150 11.10 10.74 9.17
C TYR A 150 11.55 10.85 7.71
N LEU A 151 11.27 11.96 7.03
CA LEU A 151 11.65 12.17 5.63
C LEU A 151 13.16 12.14 5.39
N ALA A 152 13.96 12.63 6.33
CA ALA A 152 15.43 12.57 6.24
C ALA A 152 15.99 11.14 6.32
N ARG A 153 15.16 10.14 6.68
CA ARG A 153 15.57 8.76 6.94
C ARG A 153 14.93 7.75 5.96
N ILE A 154 13.96 8.20 5.17
CA ILE A 154 13.40 7.49 4.00
C ILE A 154 14.29 7.77 2.81
#